data_AF-A0A7J4RXJ6-F1
#
_entry.id   AF-A0A7J4RXJ6-F1
#
_cell.length_a   1.000
_cell.length_b   1.000
_cell.length_c   1.000
_cell.angle_alpha   90.00
_cell.angle_beta   90.00
_cell.angle_gamma   90.00
#
_symmetry.space_group_name_H-M   'P 1'
#
loop_
_entity.id
_entity.type
_entity.pdbx_description
1 polymer ?
#
loop_
_entity_poly.entity_id
_entity_poly.type
_entity_poly.pdbx_seq_one_letter_code
_entity_poly.pdbx_strand_id
1 'polypeptide(L)'
;GGDRWGCIDTDGDGWSDLGDSFIHEPTQWRDTDGDGFGDAAEGNQGDACPDVRGTSLMDRLGCRDTDGDGWSDPTETWKAHPFGLADSFPNEALQWRDSDGDGYGDVTLGALRDDCPNEAGDSTRDLQGCPDNNGDGWSNEYGTLKSAIAIMGEDPAASWLTYLIIGLGFILGASLALVVKMAREEDDLELSEQMFNQKEAVDFAANLAQNDDGGITSLSELPPVQSDDNAVHTEQTEGGSSV
;
A
#
# COMPACT_ATOMS: atom_id res chain seq x y z
N GLY A 1 17.54 61.86 -17.51
CA GLY A 1 16.37 61.48 -18.33
C GLY A 1 15.60 62.73 -18.67
N GLY A 2 14.49 62.57 -19.37
CA GLY A 2 13.61 63.67 -19.76
C GLY A 2 12.90 63.35 -21.06
N ASP A 3 11.75 62.69 -20.96
CA ASP A 3 10.84 62.43 -22.09
C ASP A 3 10.20 63.73 -22.58
N ARG A 4 9.84 64.66 -21.68
CA ARG A 4 9.16 65.92 -22.02
C ARG A 4 9.46 67.06 -21.05
N TRP A 5 9.99 68.17 -21.57
CA TRP A 5 10.31 69.37 -20.79
C TRP A 5 9.07 70.25 -20.53
N GLY A 6 8.89 70.68 -19.27
CA GLY A 6 7.83 71.62 -18.87
C GLY A 6 6.48 70.99 -18.52
N CYS A 7 6.40 69.67 -18.45
CA CYS A 7 5.28 68.95 -17.86
C CYS A 7 5.45 68.82 -16.34
N ILE A 8 4.38 68.40 -15.66
CA ILE A 8 4.44 68.07 -14.24
C ILE A 8 5.31 66.81 -14.06
N ASP A 9 6.14 66.85 -13.04
CA ASP A 9 7.10 65.84 -12.62
C ASP A 9 6.99 65.83 -11.09
N THR A 10 6.28 64.83 -10.56
CA THR A 10 5.81 64.79 -9.18
C THR A 10 6.93 64.42 -8.19
N ASP A 11 7.86 63.56 -8.59
CA ASP A 11 8.94 63.07 -7.73
C ASP A 11 10.32 63.67 -8.08
N GLY A 12 10.45 64.35 -9.22
CA GLY A 12 11.59 65.17 -9.59
C GLY A 12 12.76 64.39 -10.18
N ASP A 13 12.53 63.19 -10.70
CA ASP A 13 13.56 62.34 -11.29
C ASP A 13 13.92 62.74 -12.75
N GLY A 14 13.15 63.67 -13.29
CA GLY A 14 13.32 64.23 -14.63
C GLY A 14 12.45 63.57 -15.69
N TRP A 15 11.57 62.63 -15.36
CA TRP A 15 10.51 62.11 -16.23
C TRP A 15 9.18 62.81 -15.92
N SER A 16 8.36 63.01 -16.95
CA SER A 16 7.04 63.61 -16.74
C SER A 16 6.03 62.60 -16.21
N ASP A 17 5.08 63.01 -15.37
CA ASP A 17 4.05 62.13 -14.77
C ASP A 17 3.27 61.26 -15.78
N LEU A 18 3.22 61.67 -17.06
CA LEU A 18 2.54 60.93 -18.14
C LEU A 18 3.41 59.84 -18.77
N GLY A 19 4.73 59.99 -18.72
CA GLY A 19 5.72 59.06 -19.27
C GLY A 19 6.41 58.22 -18.19
N ASP A 20 6.17 58.54 -16.93
CA ASP A 20 6.68 57.87 -15.75
C ASP A 20 5.69 56.80 -15.28
N SER A 21 6.18 55.57 -15.15
CA SER A 21 5.40 54.43 -14.64
C SER A 21 5.24 54.48 -13.11
N PHE A 22 6.11 55.21 -12.42
CA PHE A 22 6.19 55.31 -10.95
C PHE A 22 6.27 56.75 -10.47
N ILE A 23 5.23 57.54 -10.73
CA ILE A 23 5.08 58.99 -10.42
C ILE A 23 5.39 59.48 -8.99
N HIS A 24 5.70 58.57 -8.06
CA HIS A 24 5.97 58.86 -6.65
C HIS A 24 7.28 58.24 -6.17
N GLU A 25 8.06 57.61 -7.05
CA GLU A 25 9.30 56.91 -6.72
C GLU A 25 10.42 57.40 -7.64
N PRO A 26 11.21 58.39 -7.22
CA PRO A 26 12.16 59.08 -8.10
C PRO A 26 13.37 58.24 -8.52
N THR A 27 13.41 56.98 -8.09
CA THR A 27 14.46 56.04 -8.48
C THR A 27 14.01 55.08 -9.58
N GLN A 28 12.72 55.08 -9.93
CA GLN A 28 12.11 54.24 -10.96
C GLN A 28 11.27 55.09 -11.90
N TRP A 29 11.37 54.86 -13.21
CA TRP A 29 10.60 55.62 -14.20
C TRP A 29 9.95 54.77 -15.29
N ARG A 30 10.40 53.52 -15.43
CA ARG A 30 10.02 52.62 -16.53
C ARG A 30 9.74 51.23 -15.98
N ASP A 31 8.66 50.64 -16.47
CA ASP A 31 8.28 49.25 -16.28
C ASP A 31 8.03 48.64 -17.67
N THR A 32 8.94 47.79 -18.13
CA THR A 32 8.91 47.28 -19.52
C THR A 32 7.89 46.19 -19.76
N ASP A 33 7.71 45.29 -18.79
CA ASP A 33 6.82 44.14 -18.90
C ASP A 33 5.48 44.32 -18.16
N GLY A 34 5.35 45.43 -17.45
CA GLY A 34 4.14 45.88 -16.79
C GLY A 34 3.80 45.07 -15.55
N ASP A 35 4.78 44.53 -14.84
CA ASP A 35 4.57 43.70 -13.65
C ASP A 35 4.48 44.50 -12.34
N GLY A 36 4.80 45.80 -12.40
CA GLY A 36 4.79 46.72 -11.27
C GLY A 36 6.13 46.86 -10.55
N PHE A 37 7.20 46.26 -11.05
CA PHE A 37 8.58 46.51 -10.63
C PHE A 37 9.29 47.38 -11.68
N GLY A 38 10.15 48.29 -11.22
CA GLY A 38 10.80 49.24 -12.11
C GLY A 38 12.10 48.69 -12.70
N ASP A 39 12.37 48.94 -13.98
CA ASP A 39 13.54 48.42 -14.70
C ASP A 39 14.90 48.85 -14.11
N ALA A 40 14.93 49.92 -13.29
CA ALA A 40 16.19 50.43 -12.76
C ALA A 40 16.66 49.52 -11.61
N ALA A 41 17.67 48.69 -11.89
CA ALA A 41 18.21 47.73 -10.91
C ALA A 41 18.73 48.36 -9.61
N GLU A 42 19.23 49.60 -9.66
CA GLU A 42 19.71 50.34 -8.48
C GLU A 42 18.61 51.16 -7.80
N GLY A 43 17.41 51.19 -8.39
CA GLY A 43 16.27 51.90 -7.83
C GLY A 43 15.55 51.08 -6.76
N ASN A 44 14.57 51.71 -6.11
CA ASN A 44 13.73 51.04 -5.13
C ASN A 44 12.98 49.87 -5.80
N GLN A 45 13.07 48.68 -5.20
CA GLN A 45 12.43 47.46 -5.71
C GLN A 45 12.65 47.24 -7.23
N GLY A 46 13.90 47.44 -7.69
CA GLY A 46 14.24 47.22 -9.09
C GLY A 46 13.95 45.80 -9.55
N ASP A 47 13.38 45.67 -10.72
CA ASP A 47 13.08 44.40 -11.36
C ASP A 47 14.38 43.68 -11.76
N ALA A 48 14.50 42.44 -11.31
CA ALA A 48 15.61 41.56 -11.67
C ALA A 48 15.40 40.88 -13.04
N CYS A 49 14.17 40.89 -13.56
CA CYS A 49 13.78 40.33 -14.86
C CYS A 49 12.98 41.32 -15.75
N PRO A 50 13.54 42.48 -16.18
CA PRO A 50 12.80 43.56 -16.87
C PRO A 50 12.05 43.19 -18.17
N ASP A 51 12.35 42.05 -18.77
CA ASP A 51 11.73 41.60 -20.03
C ASP A 51 10.65 40.52 -19.79
N VAL A 52 10.47 40.07 -18.55
CA VAL A 52 9.64 38.90 -18.20
C VAL A 52 8.83 39.18 -16.95
N ARG A 53 7.56 39.52 -17.18
CA ARG A 53 6.60 39.74 -16.09
C ARG A 53 6.61 38.61 -15.08
N GLY A 54 6.77 38.98 -13.82
CA GLY A 54 6.75 38.04 -12.71
C GLY A 54 6.12 38.59 -11.44
N THR A 55 6.14 37.77 -10.40
CA THR A 55 5.52 38.08 -9.11
C THR A 55 6.39 37.72 -7.92
N SER A 56 7.62 37.24 -8.17
CA SER A 56 8.57 36.92 -7.10
C SER A 56 8.87 38.16 -6.26
N LEU A 57 8.93 37.96 -4.94
CA LEU A 57 9.07 39.02 -3.93
C LEU A 57 10.30 38.84 -3.04
N MET A 58 10.88 37.64 -3.00
CA MET A 58 11.81 37.26 -1.92
C MET A 58 13.27 37.21 -2.37
N ASP A 59 13.57 36.66 -3.54
CA ASP A 59 14.94 36.58 -4.08
C ASP A 59 15.17 37.56 -5.24
N ARG A 60 14.56 37.30 -6.39
CA ARG A 60 14.64 38.15 -7.59
C ARG A 60 13.29 38.81 -7.79
N LEU A 61 13.19 40.10 -7.46
CA LEU A 61 11.95 40.88 -7.64
C LEU A 61 11.55 40.92 -9.11
N GLY A 62 10.24 40.87 -9.40
CA GLY A 62 9.69 40.93 -10.76
C GLY A 62 9.99 39.72 -11.65
N CYS A 63 10.74 38.73 -11.14
CA CYS A 63 10.96 37.50 -11.88
C CYS A 63 9.77 36.54 -11.78
N ARG A 64 9.64 35.71 -12.80
CA ARG A 64 8.64 34.63 -12.88
C ARG A 64 8.68 33.76 -11.62
N ASP A 65 7.51 33.57 -11.03
CA ASP A 65 7.22 32.70 -9.88
C ASP A 65 5.94 31.94 -10.25
N THR A 66 6.06 30.63 -10.49
CA THR A 66 4.98 29.84 -11.09
C THR A 66 3.91 29.42 -10.09
N ASP A 67 4.24 29.22 -8.82
CA ASP A 67 3.29 28.78 -7.79
C ASP A 67 2.88 29.87 -6.80
N GLY A 68 3.56 31.02 -6.82
CA GLY A 68 3.18 32.22 -6.10
C GLY A 68 3.61 32.23 -4.63
N ASP A 69 4.64 31.47 -4.27
CA ASP A 69 5.17 31.46 -2.90
C ASP A 69 6.11 32.65 -2.60
N GLY A 70 6.47 33.40 -3.65
CA GLY A 70 7.32 34.58 -3.59
C GLY A 70 8.78 34.33 -3.96
N TRP A 71 9.20 33.09 -4.23
CA TRP A 71 10.53 32.76 -4.75
C TRP A 71 10.46 32.57 -6.27
N SER A 72 11.50 33.03 -6.97
CA SER A 72 11.50 32.98 -8.43
C SER A 72 11.93 31.61 -8.97
N ASP A 73 11.30 31.22 -10.08
CA ASP A 73 11.62 30.01 -10.84
C ASP A 73 13.14 29.97 -11.19
N PRO A 74 13.75 28.78 -11.21
CA PRO A 74 15.14 28.60 -11.57
C PRO A 74 15.37 28.89 -13.05
N THR A 75 16.51 29.51 -13.35
CA THR A 75 16.97 29.79 -14.70
C THR A 75 18.38 29.22 -14.90
N GLU A 76 18.90 29.26 -16.14
CA GLU A 76 20.25 28.76 -16.43
C GLU A 76 21.33 29.48 -15.60
N THR A 77 21.13 30.77 -15.32
CA THR A 77 22.05 31.62 -14.55
C THR A 77 21.72 31.64 -13.06
N TRP A 78 20.45 31.49 -12.69
CA TRP A 78 19.99 31.46 -11.29
C TRP A 78 19.45 30.08 -10.94
N LYS A 79 20.34 29.22 -10.46
CA LYS A 79 20.01 27.84 -10.13
C LYS A 79 19.24 27.77 -8.80
N ALA A 80 18.44 26.72 -8.64
CA ALA A 80 17.84 26.38 -7.36
C ALA A 80 18.86 25.79 -6.37
N HIS A 81 18.44 25.54 -5.14
CA HIS A 81 19.24 24.75 -4.21
C HIS A 81 19.56 23.35 -4.78
N PRO A 82 20.68 22.74 -4.36
CA PRO A 82 21.65 23.21 -3.36
C PRO A 82 22.68 24.21 -3.90
N PHE A 83 22.65 24.54 -5.19
CA PHE A 83 23.73 25.28 -5.86
C PHE A 83 23.49 26.79 -5.99
N GLY A 84 22.23 27.24 -5.98
CA GLY A 84 21.87 28.65 -6.05
C GLY A 84 20.76 28.98 -5.05
N LEU A 85 19.96 30.01 -5.32
CA LEU A 85 18.95 30.53 -4.39
C LEU A 85 17.54 30.56 -4.98
N ALA A 86 17.37 30.10 -6.24
CA ALA A 86 16.07 30.00 -6.86
C ALA A 86 15.18 29.00 -6.13
N ASP A 87 13.90 29.06 -6.43
CA ASP A 87 12.93 28.06 -6.02
C ASP A 87 13.30 26.66 -6.58
N SER A 88 13.48 25.70 -5.66
CA SER A 88 13.70 24.28 -5.99
C SER A 88 12.43 23.56 -6.45
N PHE A 89 11.24 24.05 -6.08
CA PHE A 89 9.97 23.44 -6.42
C PHE A 89 8.99 24.43 -7.08
N PRO A 90 9.19 24.77 -8.36
CA PRO A 90 8.37 25.76 -9.11
C PRO A 90 6.87 25.50 -9.24
N ASN A 91 6.35 24.43 -8.64
CA ASN A 91 4.93 24.06 -8.72
C ASN A 91 4.35 23.72 -7.35
N GLU A 92 5.08 23.93 -6.25
CA GLU A 92 4.67 23.60 -4.90
C GLU A 92 4.88 24.80 -3.96
N ALA A 93 3.84 25.63 -3.82
CA ALA A 93 3.93 26.91 -3.11
C ALA A 93 4.27 26.84 -1.61
N LEU A 94 4.37 25.64 -1.03
CA LEU A 94 4.79 25.44 0.36
C LEU A 94 6.27 25.12 0.50
N GLN A 95 6.97 24.87 -0.60
CA GLN A 95 8.34 24.40 -0.63
C GLN A 95 9.13 25.19 -1.64
N TRP A 96 10.22 25.83 -1.21
CA TRP A 96 11.11 26.57 -2.13
C TRP A 96 12.58 26.17 -2.02
N ARG A 97 12.92 25.37 -1.00
CA ARG A 97 14.30 25.12 -0.58
C ARG A 97 14.52 23.62 -0.41
N ASP A 98 15.59 23.12 -1.01
CA ASP A 98 16.02 21.71 -0.95
C ASP A 98 17.53 21.67 -0.68
N SER A 99 17.94 21.66 0.58
CA SER A 99 19.33 21.89 0.98
C SER A 99 20.29 20.78 0.61
N ASP A 100 19.84 19.53 0.49
CA ASP A 100 20.68 18.39 0.13
C ASP A 100 20.42 17.84 -1.30
N GLY A 101 19.37 18.32 -1.97
CA GLY A 101 19.09 18.06 -3.37
C GLY A 101 18.41 16.73 -3.63
N ASP A 102 17.67 16.18 -2.66
CA ASP A 102 17.01 14.88 -2.77
C ASP A 102 15.58 14.94 -3.34
N GLY A 103 15.05 16.15 -3.53
CA GLY A 103 13.69 16.38 -4.04
C GLY A 103 12.62 16.46 -2.95
N TYR A 104 13.00 16.54 -1.68
CA TYR A 104 12.16 16.97 -0.57
C TYR A 104 12.63 18.36 -0.09
N GLY A 105 11.66 19.17 0.31
CA GLY A 105 11.93 20.55 0.68
C GLY A 105 12.04 20.73 2.19
N ASP A 106 12.97 21.57 2.61
CA ASP A 106 13.33 21.84 4.01
C ASP A 106 12.15 22.40 4.85
N VAL A 107 11.10 22.92 4.21
CA VAL A 107 9.96 23.49 4.93
C VAL A 107 9.17 22.36 5.57
N THR A 108 8.89 22.47 6.86
CA THR A 108 8.23 21.39 7.63
C THR A 108 6.74 21.19 7.30
N LEU A 109 6.22 21.88 6.29
CA LEU A 109 4.81 21.88 5.89
C LEU A 109 4.68 21.46 4.43
N GLY A 110 3.56 20.82 4.09
CA GLY A 110 3.29 20.37 2.72
C GLY A 110 3.62 18.90 2.49
N ALA A 111 3.32 18.45 1.27
CA ALA A 111 3.40 17.04 0.91
C ALA A 111 4.84 16.59 0.61
N LEU A 112 5.73 17.52 0.28
CA LEU A 112 7.14 17.27 -0.06
C LEU A 112 8.10 17.68 1.05
N ARG A 113 7.64 17.75 2.32
CA ARG A 113 8.51 18.13 3.44
C ARG A 113 9.64 17.14 3.65
N ASP A 114 10.80 17.65 4.03
CA ASP A 114 11.94 16.87 4.48
C ASP A 114 12.10 16.97 6.01
N ASP A 115 12.11 15.81 6.66
CA ASP A 115 12.37 15.65 8.09
C ASP A 115 13.89 15.57 8.39
N CYS A 116 14.72 15.36 7.37
CA CYS A 116 16.18 15.31 7.41
C CYS A 116 16.89 16.32 6.47
N PRO A 117 16.74 17.66 6.63
CA PRO A 117 17.14 18.70 5.66
C PRO A 117 18.62 18.82 5.25
N ASN A 118 19.50 17.95 5.75
CA ASN A 118 20.93 17.97 5.43
C ASN A 118 21.45 16.59 4.99
N GLU A 119 20.59 15.59 4.89
CA GLU A 119 20.94 14.21 4.59
C GLU A 119 20.00 13.64 3.54
N ALA A 120 20.45 13.68 2.28
CA ALA A 120 19.66 13.21 1.15
C ALA A 120 19.08 11.79 1.36
N GLY A 121 17.78 11.67 1.15
CA GLY A 121 17.04 10.45 1.38
C GLY A 121 15.78 10.31 0.52
N ASP A 122 15.14 9.15 0.61
CA ASP A 122 13.92 8.84 -0.15
C ASP A 122 12.85 8.13 0.69
N SER A 123 12.99 8.11 2.02
CA SER A 123 11.98 7.56 2.91
C SER A 123 10.65 8.33 2.79
N THR A 124 9.52 7.62 2.95
CA THR A 124 8.18 8.19 2.72
C THR A 124 7.13 7.81 3.76
N ARG A 125 7.38 6.80 4.60
CA ARG A 125 6.35 6.23 5.49
C ARG A 125 6.37 6.80 6.91
N ASP A 126 7.54 6.89 7.54
CA ASP A 126 7.70 7.46 8.87
C ASP A 126 8.18 8.92 8.79
N LEU A 127 9.46 9.08 8.47
CA LEU A 127 10.11 10.35 8.23
C LEU A 127 10.25 10.48 6.72
N GLN A 128 10.02 11.67 6.20
CA GLN A 128 10.09 11.94 4.77
C GLN A 128 11.43 12.60 4.44
N GLY A 129 12.08 12.22 3.33
CA GLY A 129 13.39 12.77 2.92
C GLY A 129 14.59 12.29 3.75
N CYS A 130 14.40 11.28 4.61
CA CYS A 130 15.51 10.70 5.37
C CYS A 130 16.14 9.50 4.63
N PRO A 131 17.41 9.17 4.93
CA PRO A 131 18.08 8.05 4.28
C PRO A 131 17.37 6.70 4.50
N ASP A 132 17.03 6.00 3.42
CA ASP A 132 16.54 4.62 3.38
C ASP A 132 17.49 3.77 2.52
N ASN A 133 18.30 2.93 3.15
CA ASN A 133 19.30 2.14 2.43
C ASN A 133 18.71 0.86 1.81
N ASN A 134 17.50 0.44 2.19
CA ASN A 134 16.87 -0.80 1.72
C ASN A 134 15.64 -0.58 0.85
N GLY A 135 15.20 0.67 0.66
CA GLY A 135 14.09 1.05 -0.21
C GLY A 135 12.76 0.43 0.22
N ASP A 136 12.56 0.20 1.51
CA ASP A 136 11.28 -0.29 2.05
C ASP A 136 10.30 0.84 2.38
N GLY A 137 10.73 2.09 2.15
CA GLY A 137 9.99 3.33 2.37
C GLY A 137 10.10 3.85 3.80
N TRP A 138 10.80 3.15 4.70
CA TRP A 138 11.04 3.58 6.08
C TRP A 138 12.48 4.08 6.24
N SER A 139 12.65 5.07 7.10
CA SER A 139 13.99 5.58 7.42
C SER A 139 14.88 4.52 8.09
N ASN A 140 16.19 4.66 7.90
CA ASN A 140 17.19 3.81 8.59
C ASN A 140 17.07 3.87 10.13
N GLU A 141 16.61 4.99 10.69
CA GLU A 141 16.40 5.17 12.14
C GLU A 141 15.24 4.31 12.67
N TYR A 142 14.19 4.12 11.86
CA TYR A 142 13.07 3.26 12.22
C TYR A 142 13.52 1.81 12.37
N GLY A 143 14.33 1.35 11.42
CA GLY A 143 15.00 0.06 11.41
C GLY A 143 14.17 -1.10 10.85
N THR A 144 14.87 -2.08 10.29
CA THR A 144 14.31 -3.16 9.45
C THR A 144 13.31 -4.08 10.14
N LEU A 145 13.52 -4.40 11.42
CA LEU A 145 12.59 -5.29 12.13
C LEU A 145 11.27 -4.58 12.43
N LYS A 146 11.32 -3.28 12.74
CA LYS A 146 10.10 -2.50 13.02
C LYS A 146 9.33 -2.27 11.73
N SER A 147 10.02 -1.89 10.64
CA SER A 147 9.39 -1.69 9.33
C SER A 147 8.74 -2.99 8.83
N ALA A 148 9.42 -4.13 8.94
CA ALA A 148 8.86 -5.43 8.57
C ALA A 148 7.58 -5.78 9.34
N ILE A 149 7.53 -5.52 10.65
CA ILE A 149 6.33 -5.74 11.47
C ILE A 149 5.21 -4.78 11.05
N ALA A 150 5.52 -3.51 10.80
CA ALA A 150 4.54 -2.51 10.37
C ALA A 150 3.91 -2.86 9.01
N ILE A 151 4.74 -3.26 8.03
CA ILE A 151 4.28 -3.69 6.69
C ILE A 151 3.36 -4.93 6.80
N MET A 152 3.72 -5.91 7.64
CA MET A 152 2.86 -7.08 7.89
C MET A 152 1.52 -6.74 8.56
N GLY A 153 1.44 -5.59 9.24
CA GLY A 153 0.21 -5.11 9.88
C GLY A 153 -0.74 -4.38 8.93
N GLU A 154 -0.21 -3.75 7.88
CA GLU A 154 -0.97 -2.95 6.91
C GLU A 154 -1.85 -3.85 6.02
N ASP A 155 -1.33 -5.00 5.59
CA ASP A 155 -2.07 -6.00 4.82
C ASP A 155 -2.19 -7.34 5.58
N PRO A 156 -3.21 -7.51 6.45
CA PRO A 156 -3.40 -8.76 7.19
C PRO A 156 -3.66 -9.97 6.28
N ALA A 157 -4.14 -9.74 5.05
CA ALA A 157 -4.35 -10.80 4.06
C ALA A 157 -3.05 -11.31 3.43
N ALA A 158 -1.96 -10.55 3.47
CA ALA A 158 -0.66 -10.95 2.95
C ALA A 158 0.23 -11.61 4.03
N SER A 159 -0.21 -11.58 5.29
CA SER A 159 0.58 -12.10 6.40
C SER A 159 0.47 -13.63 6.49
N TRP A 160 1.61 -14.32 6.44
CA TRP A 160 1.68 -15.77 6.69
C TRP A 160 1.09 -16.16 8.06
N LEU A 161 1.15 -15.24 9.02
CA LEU A 161 0.66 -15.45 10.38
C LEU A 161 -0.87 -15.57 10.41
N THR A 162 -1.59 -14.83 9.59
CA THR A 162 -3.07 -14.90 9.57
C THR A 162 -3.53 -16.25 9.04
N TYR A 163 -2.90 -16.75 7.97
CA TYR A 163 -3.14 -18.10 7.48
C TYR A 163 -2.75 -19.20 8.47
N LEU A 164 -1.66 -19.02 9.22
CA LEU A 164 -1.26 -19.96 10.26
C LEU A 164 -2.30 -20.05 11.37
N ILE A 165 -2.83 -18.90 11.84
CA ILE A 165 -3.86 -18.87 12.90
C ILE A 165 -5.16 -19.50 12.41
N ILE A 166 -5.61 -19.17 11.19
CA ILE A 166 -6.82 -19.77 10.59
C ILE A 166 -6.63 -21.27 10.40
N GLY A 167 -5.47 -21.69 9.89
CA GLY A 167 -5.12 -23.10 9.69
C GLY A 167 -5.10 -23.89 11.01
N LEU A 168 -4.47 -23.36 12.06
CA LEU A 168 -4.49 -23.98 13.38
C LEU A 168 -5.90 -24.04 13.97
N GLY A 169 -6.71 -22.99 13.80
CA GLY A 169 -8.11 -23.00 14.21
C GLY A 169 -8.92 -24.11 13.52
N PHE A 170 -8.70 -24.31 12.22
CA PHE A 170 -9.37 -25.38 11.46
C PHE A 170 -8.89 -26.77 11.89
N ILE A 171 -7.59 -26.94 12.12
CA ILE A 171 -7.01 -28.21 12.59
C ILE A 171 -7.53 -28.54 13.99
N LEU A 172 -7.55 -27.56 14.91
CA LEU A 172 -8.08 -27.74 16.27
C LEU A 172 -9.58 -28.03 16.26
N GLY A 173 -10.35 -27.34 15.42
CA GLY A 173 -11.78 -27.61 15.24
C GLY A 173 -12.06 -29.02 14.70
N ALA A 174 -11.32 -29.43 13.66
CA ALA A 174 -11.46 -30.76 13.07
C ALA A 174 -11.01 -31.87 14.02
N SER A 175 -9.92 -31.66 14.77
CA SER A 175 -9.44 -32.62 15.76
C SER A 175 -10.40 -32.73 16.94
N LEU A 176 -10.98 -31.63 17.44
CA LEU A 176 -12.03 -31.68 18.46
C LEU A 176 -13.28 -32.42 17.95
N ALA A 177 -13.71 -32.15 16.71
CA ALA A 177 -14.85 -32.85 16.11
C ALA A 177 -14.57 -34.36 15.96
N LEU A 178 -13.34 -34.75 15.63
CA LEU A 178 -12.93 -36.15 15.54
C LEU A 178 -12.92 -36.84 16.92
N VAL A 179 -12.45 -36.15 17.97
CA VAL A 179 -12.53 -36.65 19.36
C VAL A 179 -13.99 -36.83 19.80
N VAL A 180 -14.87 -35.86 19.51
CA VAL A 180 -16.31 -35.98 19.83
C VAL A 180 -16.96 -37.13 19.05
N LYS A 181 -16.56 -37.35 17.79
CA LYS A 181 -17.07 -38.47 16.99
C LYS A 181 -16.63 -39.81 17.57
N MET A 182 -15.35 -39.95 17.95
CA MET A 182 -14.84 -41.17 18.61
C MET A 182 -15.56 -41.44 19.94
N ALA A 183 -15.83 -40.40 20.74
CA ALA A 183 -16.60 -40.55 21.98
C ALA A 183 -18.05 -41.01 21.75
N ARG A 184 -18.72 -40.53 20.70
CA ARG A 184 -20.07 -41.03 20.33
C ARG A 184 -20.07 -42.46 19.81
N GLU A 185 -19.02 -42.87 19.12
CA GLU A 185 -18.91 -44.22 18.56
C GLU A 185 -18.74 -45.27 19.67
N GLU A 186 -18.07 -44.91 20.78
CA GLU A 186 -18.04 -45.73 22.02
C GLU A 186 -19.44 -45.87 22.64
N ASP A 187 -20.20 -44.78 22.78
CA ASP A 187 -21.58 -44.82 23.32
C ASP A 187 -22.53 -45.66 22.42
N ASP A 188 -22.41 -45.56 21.09
CA ASP A 188 -23.24 -46.32 20.14
C ASP A 188 -22.90 -47.83 20.15
N LEU A 189 -21.64 -48.19 20.39
CA LEU A 189 -21.20 -49.59 20.53
C LEU A 189 -21.77 -50.24 21.79
N GLU A 190 -21.71 -49.55 22.94
CA GLU A 190 -22.30 -50.05 24.19
C GLU A 190 -23.84 -50.22 24.08
N LEU A 191 -24.52 -49.29 23.42
CA LEU A 191 -25.97 -49.39 23.18
C LEU A 191 -26.32 -50.56 22.24
N SER A 192 -25.50 -50.79 21.21
CA SER A 192 -25.71 -51.90 20.27
C SER A 192 -25.50 -53.27 20.91
N GLU A 193 -24.51 -53.40 21.81
CA GLU A 193 -24.23 -54.63 22.55
C GLU A 193 -25.34 -54.94 23.57
N GLN A 194 -25.89 -53.91 24.23
CA GLN A 194 -27.08 -54.04 25.07
C GLN A 194 -28.33 -54.45 24.28
N MET A 195 -28.54 -53.90 23.07
CA MET A 195 -29.64 -54.30 22.20
C MET A 195 -29.47 -55.72 21.64
N PHE A 196 -28.25 -56.17 21.37
CA PHE A 196 -27.98 -57.53 20.90
C PHE A 196 -28.22 -58.58 22.00
N ASN A 197 -27.77 -58.30 23.23
CA ASN A 197 -28.02 -59.16 24.39
C ASN A 197 -29.50 -59.21 24.78
N GLN A 198 -30.24 -58.10 24.65
CA GLN A 198 -31.68 -58.09 24.84
C GLN A 198 -32.41 -58.90 23.75
N LYS A 199 -31.94 -58.85 22.51
CA LYS A 199 -32.51 -59.62 21.40
C LYS A 199 -32.33 -61.12 21.59
N GLU A 200 -31.16 -61.58 22.03
CA GLU A 200 -30.94 -63.01 22.36
C GLU A 200 -31.84 -63.47 23.52
N ALA A 201 -32.06 -62.64 24.54
CA ALA A 201 -32.95 -62.96 25.66
C ALA A 201 -34.44 -63.05 25.23
N VAL A 202 -34.87 -62.21 24.28
CA VAL A 202 -36.24 -62.21 23.75
C VAL A 202 -36.47 -63.39 22.79
N ASP A 203 -35.51 -63.71 21.93
CA ASP A 203 -35.60 -64.90 21.05
C ASP A 203 -35.55 -66.21 21.85
N PHE A 204 -34.77 -66.26 22.94
CA PHE A 204 -34.77 -67.41 23.86
C PHE A 204 -36.12 -67.57 24.60
N ALA A 205 -36.73 -66.47 25.03
CA ALA A 205 -38.06 -66.49 25.65
C ALA A 205 -39.17 -66.88 24.66
N ALA A 206 -39.08 -66.47 23.39
CA ALA A 206 -40.02 -66.85 22.35
C ALA A 206 -39.93 -68.36 22.01
N ASN A 207 -38.73 -68.94 22.02
CA ASN A 207 -38.50 -70.36 21.78
C ASN A 207 -38.92 -71.26 22.96
N LEU A 208 -38.97 -70.75 24.20
CA LEU A 208 -39.48 -71.50 25.35
C LEU A 208 -41.02 -71.58 25.41
N ALA A 209 -41.72 -70.66 24.75
CA ALA A 209 -43.19 -70.59 24.76
C ALA A 209 -43.88 -71.47 23.70
N GLN A 210 -43.12 -72.13 22.81
CA GLN A 210 -43.67 -72.97 21.74
C GLN A 210 -43.58 -74.49 21.99
N ASN A 211 -43.06 -74.95 23.13
CA ASN A 211 -42.97 -76.36 23.47
C ASN A 211 -44.14 -76.85 24.35
N ASP A 212 -45.37 -76.56 23.96
CA ASP A 212 -46.56 -77.22 24.51
C ASP A 212 -47.69 -77.28 23.47
N ASP A 213 -47.55 -78.10 22.43
CA ASP A 213 -48.64 -78.97 21.98
C ASP A 213 -48.11 -80.09 21.06
N GLY A 214 -48.64 -81.30 21.25
CA GLY A 214 -48.13 -82.54 20.67
C GLY A 214 -48.54 -82.79 19.21
N GLY A 215 -47.83 -83.72 18.56
CA GLY A 215 -48.27 -84.27 17.27
C GLY A 215 -47.22 -85.15 16.58
N ILE A 216 -47.48 -86.45 16.53
CA ILE A 216 -46.68 -87.53 15.96
C ILE A 216 -46.85 -87.68 14.42
N THR A 217 -45.81 -88.24 13.76
CA THR A 217 -45.72 -88.85 12.40
C THR A 217 -45.59 -87.88 11.19
N SER A 218 -44.81 -88.12 10.11
CA SER A 218 -44.15 -89.34 9.59
C SER A 218 -42.90 -89.03 8.74
N LEU A 219 -42.11 -90.08 8.50
CA LEU A 219 -40.82 -90.13 7.82
C LEU A 219 -40.98 -90.43 6.32
N SER A 220 -40.83 -89.43 5.45
CA SER A 220 -40.51 -89.60 4.02
C SER A 220 -40.32 -88.23 3.36
N GLU A 221 -39.07 -87.87 3.06
CA GLU A 221 -38.61 -87.46 1.72
C GLU A 221 -37.20 -86.88 1.87
N LEU A 222 -36.17 -87.71 1.67
CA LEU A 222 -34.82 -87.24 1.34
C LEU A 222 -34.63 -87.49 -0.16
N PRO A 223 -34.18 -86.48 -0.91
CA PRO A 223 -33.21 -86.75 -1.98
C PRO A 223 -32.07 -85.70 -2.03
N PRO A 224 -30.99 -86.01 -2.78
CA PRO A 224 -29.62 -85.84 -2.27
C PRO A 224 -28.74 -84.83 -3.04
N VAL A 225 -27.59 -84.58 -2.40
CA VAL A 225 -26.34 -83.94 -2.86
C VAL A 225 -25.79 -84.56 -4.15
N GLN A 226 -25.21 -83.73 -5.04
CA GLN A 226 -24.01 -83.95 -5.89
C GLN A 226 -23.62 -82.61 -6.56
N SER A 227 -22.39 -82.30 -6.97
CA SER A 227 -21.02 -82.76 -6.72
C SER A 227 -20.08 -81.82 -7.49
N ASP A 228 -18.81 -81.83 -7.12
CA ASP A 228 -17.66 -81.05 -7.59
C ASP A 228 -17.41 -80.98 -9.11
N ASP A 229 -16.65 -79.96 -9.54
CA ASP A 229 -15.33 -80.09 -10.19
C ASP A 229 -15.01 -78.80 -10.99
N ASN A 230 -13.98 -78.02 -10.60
CA ASN A 230 -12.54 -78.16 -10.86
C ASN A 230 -12.07 -77.62 -12.22
N ALA A 231 -10.93 -76.90 -12.15
CA ALA A 231 -9.87 -76.80 -13.16
C ALA A 231 -10.17 -75.92 -14.42
N VAL A 232 -9.24 -75.19 -15.04
CA VAL A 232 -7.78 -75.03 -14.90
C VAL A 232 -7.33 -73.82 -15.74
N HIS A 233 -6.15 -73.29 -15.39
CA HIS A 233 -5.32 -72.31 -16.11
C HIS A 233 -5.00 -72.58 -17.60
N THR A 234 -4.73 -71.52 -18.36
CA THR A 234 -3.58 -71.31 -19.32
C THR A 234 -3.80 -69.94 -20.02
N GLU A 235 -2.95 -68.91 -19.87
CA GLU A 235 -1.61 -68.60 -20.42
C GLU A 235 -1.57 -68.12 -21.90
N GLN A 236 -0.76 -67.08 -22.15
CA GLN A 236 -0.19 -66.58 -23.44
C GLN A 236 -1.13 -65.71 -24.34
N THR A 237 -0.74 -64.64 -25.04
CA THR A 237 0.56 -64.06 -25.48
C THR A 237 0.35 -62.67 -26.13
N GLU A 238 1.41 -61.82 -26.06
CA GLU A 238 1.97 -60.85 -27.05
C GLU A 238 1.17 -59.79 -27.85
N GLY A 239 1.87 -58.65 -28.04
CA GLY A 239 1.76 -57.69 -29.17
C GLY A 239 1.22 -56.31 -28.74
N GLY A 240 1.84 -55.14 -28.94
CA GLY A 240 2.86 -54.70 -29.91
C GLY A 240 2.34 -53.46 -30.67
N SER A 241 3.23 -52.49 -30.94
CA SER A 241 3.04 -51.27 -31.79
C SER A 241 2.49 -50.02 -31.07
N SER A 242 3.22 -48.92 -30.84
CA SER A 242 4.01 -48.02 -31.71
C SER A 242 3.19 -47.23 -32.75
N VAL A 243 2.80 -46.00 -32.40
CA VAL A 243 3.15 -44.73 -33.09
C VAL A 243 3.09 -43.62 -32.03
#